data_AF-A0A7H0LJU5-F1
#
_entry.id   AF-A0A7H0LJU5-F1
#
_cell.length_a   1.000
_cell.length_b   1.000
_cell.length_c   1.000
_cell.angle_alpha   90.00
_cell.angle_beta   90.00
_cell.angle_gamma   90.00
#
_symmetry.space_group_name_H-M   'P 1'
#
loop_
_entity.id
_entity.type
_entity.pdbx_description
1 polymer ?
#
loop_
_entity_poly.entity_id
_entity_poly.type
_entity_poly.pdbx_seq_one_letter_code
_entity_poly.pdbx_strand_id
1 'polypeptide(L)'
;MKRLGFVAYGAGIAGMTLLTAVTTINSTIFVYQYAGGITALGVIGWLIASLGPIASSAFVWVIAQRIQAGWLLHLIFIPSAIAMFGLGKSLYFREAGVLGDSMIDGFALLTATGYLMLALFIHLAAFTASGIASLKRWKQG
;
A
#
# COMPACT_ATOMS: atom_id res chain seq x y z
N MET A 1 -0.75 7.02 -17.41
CA MET A 1 -1.66 5.89 -17.69
C MET A 1 -2.75 6.44 -18.60
N LYS A 2 -3.20 5.69 -19.63
CA LYS A 2 -4.49 6.01 -20.29
C LYS A 2 -5.61 5.87 -19.24
N ARG A 3 -6.75 6.53 -19.41
CA ARG A 3 -7.90 6.51 -18.46
C ARG A 3 -8.20 5.11 -17.88
N LEU A 4 -8.09 4.07 -18.70
CA LEU A 4 -8.26 2.66 -18.31
C LEU A 4 -7.40 2.20 -17.13
N GLY A 5 -6.16 2.66 -17.01
CA GLY A 5 -5.28 2.26 -15.91
C GLY A 5 -5.70 2.86 -14.56
N PHE A 6 -6.22 4.09 -14.56
CA PHE A 6 -6.80 4.69 -13.36
C PHE A 6 -8.09 3.98 -12.93
N VAL A 7 -8.92 3.57 -13.91
CA VAL A 7 -10.13 2.80 -13.64
C VAL A 7 -9.78 1.44 -13.04
N ALA A 8 -8.81 0.72 -13.61
CA ALA A 8 -8.36 -0.56 -13.07
C ALA A 8 -7.73 -0.42 -11.68
N TYR A 9 -6.93 0.63 -11.45
CA TYR A 9 -6.34 0.92 -10.14
C TYR A 9 -7.42 1.21 -9.10
N GLY A 10 -8.37 2.09 -9.43
CA GLY A 10 -9.50 2.42 -8.57
C GLY A 10 -10.39 1.22 -8.27
N ALA A 11 -10.65 0.37 -9.28
CA ALA A 11 -11.39 -0.87 -9.10
C ALA A 11 -10.64 -1.86 -8.20
N GLY A 12 -9.31 -1.96 -8.34
CA GLY A 12 -8.48 -2.77 -7.45
C GLY A 12 -8.54 -2.29 -5.99
N ILE A 13 -8.46 -0.97 -5.77
CA ILE A 13 -8.62 -0.37 -4.44
C ILE A 13 -10.01 -0.70 -3.89
N ALA A 14 -11.07 -0.44 -4.66
CA ALA A 14 -12.45 -0.71 -4.23
C ALA A 14 -12.66 -2.20 -3.91
N GLY A 15 -12.13 -3.10 -4.74
CA GLY A 15 -12.17 -4.55 -4.53
C GLY A 15 -11.46 -4.95 -3.24
N MET A 16 -10.24 -4.47 -3.01
CA MET A 16 -9.50 -4.73 -1.77
C MET A 16 -10.21 -4.17 -0.54
N THR A 17 -10.78 -2.97 -0.64
CA THR A 17 -11.59 -2.37 0.43
C THR A 17 -12.78 -3.26 0.75
N LEU A 18 -13.54 -3.71 -0.26
CA LEU A 18 -14.70 -4.58 -0.05
C LEU A 18 -14.31 -5.94 0.56
N LEU A 19 -13.23 -6.56 0.07
CA LEU A 19 -12.72 -7.84 0.56
C LEU A 19 -12.28 -7.78 2.03
N THR A 20 -11.77 -6.62 2.47
CA THR A 20 -11.20 -6.46 3.82
C THR A 20 -12.09 -5.66 4.77
N ALA A 21 -13.21 -5.11 4.31
CA ALA A 21 -14.08 -4.23 5.07
C ALA A 21 -14.63 -4.88 6.35
N VAL A 22 -15.26 -6.04 6.22
CA VAL A 22 -15.86 -6.76 7.35
C VAL A 22 -14.81 -7.08 8.41
N THR A 23 -13.68 -7.63 7.97
CA THR A 23 -12.53 -7.97 8.81
C THR A 23 -11.98 -6.75 9.54
N THR A 24 -11.84 -5.62 8.84
CA THR A 24 -11.35 -4.35 9.40
C THR A 24 -12.31 -3.78 10.43
N ILE A 25 -13.61 -3.80 10.16
CA ILE A 25 -14.66 -3.33 11.08
C ILE A 25 -14.66 -4.17 12.36
N ASN A 26 -14.67 -5.50 12.22
CA ASN A 26 -14.65 -6.42 13.36
C ASN A 26 -13.40 -6.22 14.23
N SER A 27 -12.23 -6.02 13.60
CA SER A 27 -10.98 -5.76 14.31
C SER A 27 -11.03 -4.44 15.07
N THR A 28 -11.57 -3.39 14.45
CA THR A 28 -11.69 -2.06 15.08
C THR A 28 -12.60 -2.12 16.30
N ILE A 29 -13.75 -2.79 16.19
CA ILE A 29 -14.70 -2.99 17.29
C ILE A 29 -14.06 -3.80 18.42
N PHE A 30 -13.38 -4.90 18.09
CA PHE A 30 -12.71 -5.74 19.07
C PHE A 30 -11.64 -4.97 19.84
N VAL A 31 -10.74 -4.25 19.15
CA VAL A 31 -9.67 -3.49 19.82
C VAL A 31 -10.24 -2.40 20.71
N TYR A 32 -11.28 -1.70 20.24
CA TYR A 32 -11.97 -0.68 21.02
C TYR A 32 -12.54 -1.26 22.34
N GLN A 33 -13.09 -2.46 22.30
CA GLN A 33 -13.67 -3.13 23.47
C GLN A 33 -12.61 -3.76 24.39
N TYR A 34 -11.53 -4.33 23.84
CA TYR A 34 -10.57 -5.16 24.58
C TYR A 34 -9.37 -4.36 25.15
N ALA A 35 -8.84 -3.38 24.40
CA ALA A 35 -7.65 -2.64 24.80
C ALA A 35 -7.94 -1.42 25.69
N GLY A 36 -9.21 -1.16 26.03
CA GLY A 36 -9.62 0.08 26.70
C GLY A 36 -9.49 1.33 25.82
N GLY A 37 -9.26 1.15 24.51
CA GLY A 37 -9.10 2.20 23.51
C GLY A 37 -7.88 1.98 22.60
N ILE A 38 -7.93 2.52 21.37
CA ILE A 38 -6.76 2.63 20.49
C ILE A 38 -6.14 4.02 20.71
N THR A 39 -4.83 4.10 20.96
CA THR A 39 -4.18 5.41 21.01
C THR A 39 -4.19 6.07 19.62
N ALA A 40 -4.19 7.40 19.57
CA ALA A 40 -4.12 8.12 18.30
C ALA A 40 -2.90 7.68 17.46
N LEU A 41 -1.78 7.36 18.12
CA LEU A 41 -0.55 6.87 17.48
C LEU A 41 -0.72 5.48 16.85
N GLY A 42 -1.47 4.57 17.49
CA GLY A 42 -1.81 3.27 16.91
C GLY A 42 -2.63 3.41 15.63
N VAL A 43 -3.66 4.26 15.65
CA VAL A 43 -4.47 4.56 14.45
C VAL A 43 -3.59 5.11 13.33
N ILE A 44 -2.68 6.04 13.64
CA ILE A 44 -1.74 6.60 12.67
C ILE A 44 -0.83 5.51 12.08
N GLY A 45 -0.28 4.61 12.91
CA GLY A 45 0.54 3.49 12.44
C GLY A 45 -0.21 2.58 11.46
N TRP A 46 -1.47 2.26 11.77
CA TRP A 46 -2.32 1.46 10.89
C TRP A 46 -2.63 2.16 9.57
N LEU A 47 -2.94 3.46 9.61
CA LEU A 47 -3.19 4.26 8.41
C LEU A 47 -1.94 4.36 7.52
N ILE A 48 -0.76 4.54 8.12
CA ILE A 48 0.51 4.56 7.38
C ILE A 48 0.75 3.21 6.70
N ALA A 49 0.55 2.10 7.42
CA ALA A 49 0.74 0.77 6.86
C ALA A 49 -0.23 0.47 5.71
N SER A 50 -1.48 0.90 5.83
CA SER A 50 -2.55 0.58 4.86
C SER A 50 -2.58 1.53 3.67
N LEU A 51 -2.61 2.84 3.94
CA LEU A 51 -2.84 3.87 2.92
C LEU A 51 -1.54 4.51 2.44
N GLY A 52 -0.46 4.43 3.23
CA GLY A 52 0.85 4.95 2.83
C GLY A 52 1.30 4.37 1.49
N PRO A 53 1.41 3.04 1.32
CA PRO A 53 1.82 2.44 0.05
C PRO A 53 0.94 2.85 -1.14
N ILE A 54 -0.38 3.03 -0.91
CA ILE A 54 -1.34 3.44 -1.95
C ILE A 54 -1.15 4.92 -2.33
N ALA A 55 -0.99 5.80 -1.34
CA ALA A 55 -0.78 7.24 -1.54
C ALA A 55 0.57 7.51 -2.22
N SER A 56 1.63 6.85 -1.77
CA SER A 56 2.95 6.92 -2.39
C SER A 56 2.94 6.34 -3.82
N SER A 57 2.19 5.26 -4.06
CA SER A 57 1.97 4.71 -5.40
C SER A 57 1.32 5.74 -6.33
N ALA A 58 0.25 6.39 -5.88
CA ALA A 58 -0.41 7.44 -6.65
C ALA A 58 0.53 8.64 -6.91
N PHE A 59 1.35 9.01 -5.93
CA PHE A 59 2.30 10.12 -6.04
C PHE A 59 3.44 9.84 -7.03
N VAL A 60 4.08 8.68 -6.91
CA VAL A 60 5.13 8.23 -7.85
C VAL A 60 4.60 8.21 -9.27
N TRP A 61 3.33 7.81 -9.44
CA TRP A 61 2.67 7.85 -10.73
C TRP A 61 2.63 9.25 -11.36
N VAL A 62 2.18 10.25 -10.59
CA VAL A 62 2.06 11.64 -11.07
C VAL A 62 3.42 12.20 -11.45
N ILE A 63 4.46 11.89 -10.67
CA ILE A 63 5.82 12.36 -10.94
C ILE A 63 6.44 11.64 -12.13
N ALA A 64 6.24 10.32 -12.26
CA ALA A 64 6.81 9.53 -13.35
C ALA A 64 6.36 10.01 -14.74
N GLN A 65 5.22 10.68 -14.85
CA GLN A 65 4.79 11.31 -16.11
C GLN A 65 5.59 12.56 -16.50
N ARG A 66 6.34 13.15 -15.57
CA ARG A 66 7.11 14.39 -15.77
C ARG A 66 8.60 14.16 -15.98
N ILE A 67 9.10 12.94 -15.75
CA ILE A 67 10.52 12.61 -15.80
C ILE A 67 10.80 11.65 -16.95
N GLN A 68 11.86 11.92 -17.73
CA GLN A 68 12.27 11.08 -18.87
C GLN A 68 12.60 9.63 -18.44
N ALA A 69 13.22 9.46 -17.27
CA ALA A 69 13.57 8.17 -16.69
C ALA A 69 12.54 7.67 -15.65
N GLY A 70 11.24 7.71 -15.99
CA GLY A 70 10.15 7.30 -15.08
C GLY A 70 10.25 5.86 -14.53
N TRP A 71 11.01 4.98 -15.19
CA TRP A 71 11.28 3.62 -14.71
C TRP A 71 12.07 3.59 -13.40
N LEU A 72 13.00 4.54 -13.19
CA LEU A 72 13.78 4.64 -11.95
C LEU A 72 12.89 4.94 -10.75
N LEU A 73 11.87 5.78 -10.93
CA LEU A 73 10.93 6.12 -9.88
C LEU A 73 10.10 4.90 -9.43
N HIS A 74 9.66 4.08 -10.37
CA HIS A 74 8.95 2.84 -10.04
C HIS A 74 9.87 1.82 -9.34
N LEU A 75 11.17 1.80 -9.67
CA LEU A 75 12.15 0.95 -9.01
C LEU A 75 12.38 1.36 -7.54
N ILE A 76 12.57 2.67 -7.29
CA ILE A 76 12.79 3.23 -5.94
C ILE A 76 11.52 3.14 -5.08
N PHE A 77 10.34 3.17 -5.70
CA PHE A 77 9.08 3.01 -5.00
C PHE A 77 8.98 1.68 -4.23
N ILE A 78 9.42 0.57 -4.82
CA ILE A 78 9.27 -0.77 -4.24
C ILE A 78 9.90 -0.87 -2.83
N PRO A 79 11.21 -0.58 -2.63
CA PRO A 79 11.80 -0.61 -1.30
C PRO A 79 11.22 0.46 -0.36
N SER A 80 10.82 1.61 -0.89
CA SER A 80 10.21 2.69 -0.10
C SER A 80 8.83 2.30 0.46
N ALA A 81 7.99 1.65 -0.34
CA ALA A 81 6.68 1.18 0.07
C ALA A 81 6.78 0.10 1.14
N ILE A 82 7.75 -0.83 1.00
CA ILE A 82 8.03 -1.87 1.99
C ILE A 82 8.53 -1.24 3.29
N ALA A 83 9.45 -0.27 3.23
CA ALA A 83 9.96 0.42 4.41
C ALA A 83 8.85 1.18 5.14
N MET A 84 7.99 1.90 4.40
CA MET A 84 6.89 2.65 4.98
C MET A 84 5.83 1.73 5.63
N PHE A 85 5.52 0.60 4.99
CA PHE A 85 4.69 -0.44 5.61
C PHE A 85 5.34 -0.98 6.90
N GLY A 86 6.65 -1.25 6.87
CA GLY A 86 7.42 -1.72 8.01
C GLY A 86 7.38 -0.76 9.21
N LEU A 87 7.49 0.54 8.95
CA LEU A 87 7.37 1.58 9.98
C LEU A 87 5.95 1.68 10.52
N GLY A 88 4.94 1.71 9.64
CA GLY A 88 3.53 1.79 10.03
C GLY A 88 3.09 0.61 10.90
N LYS A 89 3.42 -0.63 10.49
CA LYS A 89 3.09 -1.83 11.27
C LYS A 89 3.78 -1.83 12.63
N SER A 90 5.04 -1.39 12.68
CA SER A 90 5.80 -1.35 13.94
C SER A 90 5.21 -0.35 14.92
N LEU A 91 4.77 0.82 14.42
CA LEU A 91 4.09 1.83 15.24
C LEU A 91 2.74 1.32 15.73
N TYR A 92 1.97 0.67 14.86
CA TYR A 92 0.69 0.07 15.23
C TYR A 92 0.84 -0.94 16.36
N PHE A 93 1.77 -1.91 16.24
CA PHE A 93 1.95 -2.94 17.28
C PHE A 93 2.46 -2.39 18.60
N ARG A 94 3.39 -1.43 18.55
CA ARG A 94 3.91 -0.78 19.75
C ARG A 94 2.79 -0.13 20.57
N GLU A 95 1.85 0.51 19.89
CA GLU A 95 0.79 1.32 20.49
C GLU A 95 -0.46 0.52 20.83
N ALA A 96 -0.73 -0.57 20.10
CA ALA A 96 -1.84 -1.47 20.42
C ALA A 96 -1.60 -2.25 21.72
N GLY A 97 -0.35 -2.32 22.20
CA GLY A 97 0.00 -3.03 23.44
C GLY A 97 -0.21 -4.54 23.37
N VAL A 98 -0.43 -5.08 22.16
CA VAL A 98 -0.70 -6.49 21.93
C VAL A 98 0.59 -7.18 21.46
N LEU A 99 0.97 -8.26 22.14
CA LEU A 99 2.05 -9.15 21.70
C LEU A 99 1.59 -9.80 20.39
N GLY A 100 2.45 -9.75 19.35
CA GLY A 100 2.14 -10.02 17.94
C GLY A 100 1.55 -11.38 17.54
N ASP A 101 1.10 -12.19 18.50
CA ASP A 101 0.43 -13.48 18.33
C ASP A 101 -1.09 -13.40 18.56
N SER A 102 -1.65 -12.20 18.72
CA SER A 102 -3.09 -12.07 18.89
C SER A 102 -3.84 -12.17 17.55
N MET A 103 -5.03 -12.76 17.60
CA MET A 103 -5.94 -12.83 16.44
C MET A 103 -6.26 -11.43 15.86
N ILE A 104 -6.13 -10.38 16.69
CA ILE A 104 -6.35 -8.96 16.38
C ILE A 104 -5.32 -8.47 15.35
N ASP A 105 -4.06 -8.85 15.54
CA ASP A 105 -2.93 -8.41 14.73
C ASP A 105 -3.02 -8.97 13.31
N GLY A 106 -3.45 -10.23 13.19
CA GLY A 106 -3.60 -10.93 11.91
C GLY A 106 -4.59 -10.25 10.96
N PHE A 107 -5.67 -9.68 11.50
CA PHE A 107 -6.72 -9.07 10.68
C PHE A 107 -6.39 -7.64 10.23
N ALA A 108 -5.80 -6.81 11.10
CA ALA A 108 -5.33 -5.47 10.70
C ALA A 108 -4.15 -5.56 9.71
N LEU A 109 -3.25 -6.53 9.90
CA LEU A 109 -2.19 -6.84 8.95
C LEU A 109 -2.72 -7.32 7.61
N LEU A 110 -3.79 -8.11 7.58
CA LEU A 110 -4.37 -8.60 6.33
C LEU A 110 -4.77 -7.45 5.41
N THR A 111 -5.48 -6.45 5.97
CA THR A 111 -5.87 -5.24 5.23
C THR A 111 -4.66 -4.44 4.74
N ALA A 112 -3.73 -4.14 5.65
CA ALA A 112 -2.55 -3.36 5.31
C ALA A 112 -1.65 -4.05 4.27
N THR A 113 -1.45 -5.37 4.42
CA THR A 113 -0.68 -6.20 3.48
C THR A 113 -1.38 -6.28 2.13
N GLY A 114 -2.71 -6.39 2.12
CA GLY A 114 -3.50 -6.38 0.89
C GLY A 114 -3.30 -5.10 0.07
N TYR A 115 -3.37 -3.94 0.71
CA TYR A 115 -3.11 -2.66 0.03
C TYR A 115 -1.65 -2.50 -0.41
N LEU A 116 -0.69 -2.96 0.40
CA LEU A 116 0.72 -3.00 -0.01
C LEU A 116 0.91 -3.86 -1.27
N MET A 117 0.38 -5.09 -1.27
CA MET A 117 0.50 -6.01 -2.40
C MET A 117 -0.14 -5.44 -3.67
N LEU A 118 -1.31 -4.81 -3.55
CA LEU A 118 -1.95 -4.11 -4.66
C LEU A 118 -1.03 -3.00 -5.21
N ALA A 119 -0.48 -2.14 -4.34
CA ALA A 119 0.40 -1.04 -4.74
C ALA A 119 1.66 -1.56 -5.47
N LEU A 120 2.29 -2.60 -4.93
CA LEU A 120 3.47 -3.25 -5.52
C LEU A 120 3.14 -3.90 -6.87
N PHE A 121 2.01 -4.61 -6.98
CA PHE A 121 1.60 -5.26 -8.22
C PHE A 121 1.40 -4.24 -9.36
N ILE A 122 0.69 -3.15 -9.09
CA ILE A 122 0.48 -2.09 -10.08
C ILE A 122 1.81 -1.44 -10.49
N HIS A 123 2.70 -1.18 -9.54
CA HIS A 123 4.00 -0.58 -9.84
C HIS A 123 4.94 -1.54 -10.59
N LEU A 124 4.90 -2.83 -10.29
CA LEU A 124 5.66 -3.84 -11.02
C LEU A 124 5.21 -3.93 -12.49
N ALA A 125 3.90 -3.96 -12.73
CA ALA A 125 3.33 -3.97 -14.07
C ALA A 125 3.69 -2.68 -14.86
N ALA A 126 3.65 -1.53 -14.19
CA ALA A 126 4.06 -0.26 -14.79
C ALA A 126 5.56 -0.18 -15.09
N PHE A 127 6.38 -0.66 -14.17
CA PHE A 127 7.82 -0.77 -14.34
C PHE A 127 8.15 -1.64 -15.57
N THR A 128 7.58 -2.84 -15.67
CA THR A 128 7.80 -3.73 -16.83
C THR A 128 7.36 -3.08 -18.14
N ALA A 129 6.16 -2.48 -18.17
CA ALA A 129 5.68 -1.79 -19.37
C ALA A 129 6.61 -0.63 -19.79
N SER A 130 7.08 0.18 -18.84
CA SER A 130 7.98 1.31 -19.10
C SER A 130 9.39 0.88 -19.51
N GLY A 131 9.91 -0.21 -18.93
CA GLY A 131 11.20 -0.80 -19.29
C GLY A 131 11.20 -1.36 -20.71
N ILE A 132 10.17 -2.14 -21.07
CA ILE A 132 10.02 -2.68 -22.44
C ILE A 132 9.93 -1.55 -23.47
N ALA A 133 9.16 -0.50 -23.18
CA ALA A 133 9.03 0.66 -24.07
C ALA A 133 10.34 1.45 -24.23
N SER A 134 11.19 1.49 -23.20
CA SER A 134 12.50 2.13 -23.26
C SER A 134 13.49 1.31 -24.12
N LEU A 135 13.52 -0.01 -23.94
CA LEU A 135 14.37 -0.92 -24.73
C LEU A 135 14.02 -0.90 -26.23
N LYS A 136 12.72 -0.86 -26.57
CA LYS A 136 12.28 -0.75 -27.97
C LYS A 136 12.73 0.54 -28.63
N ARG A 137 12.67 1.67 -27.91
CA ARG A 137 13.13 2.98 -28.41
C ARG A 137 14.63 3.00 -28.67
N TRP A 138 15.42 2.39 -27.78
CA TRP A 138 16.87 2.28 -27.96
C TRP A 138 17.27 1.43 -29.18
N LYS A 139 16.52 0.38 -29.51
CA LYS A 139 16.78 -0.45 -30.71
C LYS A 139 16.41 0.21 -32.04
N GLN A 140 15.65 1.31 -32.02
CA GLN A 140 15.12 1.97 -33.22
C GLN A 140 15.86 3.28 -33.59
N GLY A 141 16.78 3.75 -32.74
CA GLY A 141 17.66 4.89 -33.00
C GLY A 141 19.10 4.43 -33.10
#